data_AF-A0AA90UXA9-F1
#
_entry.id   AF-A0AA90UXA9-F1
#
_cell.length_a   1.000
_cell.length_b   1.000
_cell.length_c   1.000
_cell.angle_alpha   90.00
_cell.angle_beta   90.00
_cell.angle_gamma   90.00
#
_symmetry.space_group_name_H-M   'P 1'
#
loop_
_entity.id
_entity.type
_entity.pdbx_description
1 polymer ?
#
loop_
_entity_poly.entity_id
_entity_poly.type
_entity_poly.pdbx_seq_one_letter_code
_entity_poly.pdbx_strand_id
1 'polypeptide(L)'
;MRTLYITLLIVLLMAFIIPLHANLAVSPSSPQYSHFVYMFGHANFIHWAVNAWCLLMVHRLFRFHRVLASWLASVALSFLYYPSLPVLGASVIISFFMGFTAPWLYRRKRLAFWQMLIILVIGCLLPHIAGIYHLILFAIGFIYAKAEGFIRKSQKLNI
;
A
#
# COMPACT_ATOMS: atom_id res chain seq x y z
N MET A 1 -15.24 1.52 -13.91
CA MET A 1 -15.51 2.97 -14.04
C MET A 1 -15.55 3.66 -12.67
N ARG A 2 -16.48 3.32 -11.77
CA ARG A 2 -16.58 3.99 -10.45
C ARG A 2 -15.28 4.02 -9.62
N THR A 3 -14.57 2.89 -9.51
CA THR A 3 -13.30 2.84 -8.74
C THR A 3 -12.18 3.67 -9.37
N LEU A 4 -12.17 3.82 -10.70
CA LEU A 4 -11.19 4.62 -11.41
C LEU A 4 -11.35 6.11 -11.06
N TYR A 5 -12.57 6.65 -11.16
CA TYR A 5 -12.84 8.06 -10.83
C TYR A 5 -12.55 8.38 -9.37
N ILE A 6 -12.90 7.47 -8.45
CA ILE A 6 -12.55 7.62 -7.03
C ILE A 6 -11.03 7.63 -6.84
N THR A 7 -10.30 6.74 -7.53
CA THR A 7 -8.84 6.69 -7.45
C THR A 7 -8.20 7.96 -8.02
N LEU A 8 -8.71 8.47 -9.14
CA LEU A 8 -8.24 9.73 -9.74
C LEU A 8 -8.48 10.92 -8.81
N LEU A 9 -9.66 10.99 -8.18
CA LEU A 9 -9.96 12.02 -7.19
C LEU A 9 -8.99 11.95 -6.00
N ILE A 10 -8.75 10.75 -5.45
CA ILE A 10 -7.81 10.56 -4.34
C ILE A 10 -6.39 10.97 -4.75
N VAL A 11 -5.93 10.55 -5.93
CA VAL A 11 -4.61 10.90 -6.47
C VAL A 11 -4.47 12.41 -6.62
N LEU A 12 -5.49 13.09 -7.13
CA LEU A 12 -5.52 14.54 -7.27
C LEU A 12 -5.45 15.23 -5.90
N LEU A 13 -6.25 14.78 -4.93
CA LEU A 13 -6.22 15.31 -3.56
C LEU A 13 -4.85 15.13 -2.89
N MET A 14 -4.21 13.97 -3.09
CA MET A 14 -2.84 13.73 -2.59
C MET A 14 -1.82 14.73 -3.15
N ALA A 15 -1.99 15.19 -4.40
CA ALA A 15 -1.08 16.16 -5.02
C ALA A 15 -1.13 17.52 -4.31
N PHE A 16 -2.33 17.99 -3.95
CA PHE A 16 -2.52 19.24 -3.21
C PHE A 16 -1.93 19.22 -1.79
N ILE A 17 -1.70 18.03 -1.25
CA ILE A 17 -1.22 17.82 0.11
C ILE A 17 0.33 17.73 0.18
N ILE A 18 1.03 17.67 -0.97
CA ILE A 18 2.51 17.64 -1.03
C ILE A 18 3.19 18.75 -0.19
N PRO A 19 2.73 20.02 -0.19
CA PRO A 19 3.34 21.05 0.65
C PRO A 19 3.29 20.76 2.16
N LEU A 20 2.37 19.90 2.60
CA LEU A 20 2.19 19.50 4.00
C LEU A 20 2.98 18.24 4.38
N HIS A 21 3.87 17.74 3.51
CA HIS A 21 4.55 16.45 3.72
C HIS A 21 5.23 16.32 5.09
N ALA A 22 5.91 17.37 5.57
CA ALA A 22 6.59 17.35 6.87
C ALA A 22 5.61 17.15 8.04
N ASN A 23 4.40 17.72 7.95
CA ASN A 23 3.36 17.62 8.98
C ASN A 23 2.62 16.27 8.98
N LEU A 24 2.81 15.48 7.91
CA LEU A 24 2.16 14.18 7.71
C LEU A 24 3.11 13.01 7.90
N ALA A 25 4.42 13.27 7.89
CA ALA A 25 5.43 12.26 8.09
C ALA A 25 5.34 11.66 9.50
N VAL A 26 5.44 10.34 9.59
CA VAL A 26 5.43 9.64 10.87
C VAL A 26 6.85 9.46 11.36
N SER A 27 7.08 9.88 12.60
CA SER A 27 8.28 9.63 13.39
C SER A 27 7.88 9.43 14.86
N PRO A 28 8.79 8.97 15.74
CA PRO A 28 8.49 8.78 17.15
C PRO A 28 7.96 10.04 17.86
N SER A 29 8.30 11.23 17.36
CA SER A 29 7.87 12.52 17.91
C SER A 29 6.67 13.14 17.18
N SER A 30 6.14 12.47 16.15
CA SER A 30 5.05 13.02 15.36
C SER A 30 3.71 12.98 16.12
N PRO A 31 2.79 13.94 15.88
CA PRO A 31 1.45 13.90 16.48
C PRO A 31 0.69 12.63 16.09
N GLN A 32 -0.11 12.07 17.00
CA GLN A 32 -0.82 10.80 16.77
C GLN A 32 -1.68 10.77 15.50
N TYR A 33 -2.24 11.92 15.07
CA TYR A 33 -3.04 11.97 13.85
C TYR A 33 -2.23 11.59 12.59
N SER A 34 -0.90 11.83 12.58
CA SER A 34 -0.03 11.57 11.43
C SER A 34 -0.11 10.10 11.00
N HIS A 35 -0.14 9.19 11.98
CA HIS A 35 -0.26 7.73 11.79
C HIS A 35 -1.49 7.30 10.99
N PHE A 36 -2.56 8.08 11.02
CA PHE A 36 -3.81 7.79 10.30
C PHE A 36 -3.81 8.32 8.86
N VAL A 37 -2.92 9.26 8.54
CA VAL A 37 -2.96 10.04 7.29
C VAL A 37 -1.65 10.05 6.50
N TYR A 38 -0.55 9.54 7.04
CA TYR A 38 0.78 9.59 6.41
C TYR A 38 0.84 8.94 5.03
N MET A 39 -0.01 7.94 4.77
CA MET A 39 -0.13 7.30 3.46
C MET A 39 -0.65 8.24 2.36
N PHE A 40 -1.19 9.41 2.71
CA PHE A 40 -1.62 10.43 1.75
C PHE A 40 -0.52 11.48 1.47
N GLY A 41 0.45 11.64 2.36
CA GLY A 41 1.56 12.59 2.20
C GLY A 41 2.61 12.08 1.21
N HIS A 42 3.24 12.99 0.45
CA HIS A 42 4.30 12.66 -0.50
C HIS A 42 5.44 13.69 -0.41
N ALA A 43 6.69 13.22 -0.40
CA ALA A 43 7.87 14.07 -0.20
C ALA A 43 8.08 15.07 -1.36
N ASN A 44 7.69 14.69 -2.57
CA ASN A 44 7.77 15.52 -3.77
C ASN A 44 6.85 14.95 -4.87
N PHE A 45 6.75 15.68 -5.98
CA PHE A 45 5.94 15.29 -7.13
C PHE A 45 6.38 13.99 -7.79
N ILE A 46 7.67 13.63 -7.75
CA ILE A 46 8.17 12.37 -8.34
C ILE A 46 7.67 11.19 -7.49
N HIS A 47 7.82 11.27 -6.17
CA HIS A 47 7.30 10.25 -5.25
C HIS A 47 5.78 10.10 -5.40
N TRP A 48 5.05 11.22 -5.49
CA TRP A 48 3.62 11.21 -5.78
C TRP A 48 3.30 10.57 -7.13
N ALA A 49 3.98 10.94 -8.21
CA ALA A 49 3.69 10.42 -9.55
C ALA A 49 3.88 8.91 -9.65
N VAL A 50 4.95 8.37 -9.03
CA VAL A 50 5.19 6.93 -8.97
C VAL A 50 4.07 6.21 -8.20
N ASN A 51 3.69 6.73 -7.02
CA ASN A 51 2.60 6.15 -6.25
C ASN A 51 1.24 6.27 -6.97
N ALA A 52 0.97 7.39 -7.60
CA ALA A 52 -0.24 7.62 -8.38
C ALA A 52 -0.36 6.60 -9.53
N TRP A 53 0.73 6.40 -10.28
CA TRP A 53 0.79 5.38 -11.32
C TRP A 53 0.50 3.98 -10.76
N CYS A 54 1.15 3.60 -9.67
CA CYS A 54 0.93 2.30 -9.04
C CYS A 54 -0.50 2.11 -8.54
N LEU A 55 -1.10 3.12 -7.89
CA LEU A 55 -2.50 3.09 -7.45
C LEU A 55 -3.46 2.91 -8.64
N LEU A 56 -3.20 3.60 -9.75
CA LEU A 56 -3.97 3.43 -10.98
C LEU A 56 -3.81 2.03 -11.58
N MET A 57 -2.67 1.37 -11.43
CA MET A 57 -2.52 -0.03 -11.88
C MET A 57 -3.35 -1.01 -11.04
N VAL A 58 -3.53 -0.73 -9.74
CA VAL A 58 -4.25 -1.64 -8.82
C VAL A 58 -5.71 -1.25 -8.55
N HIS A 59 -6.21 -0.14 -9.09
CA HIS A 59 -7.55 0.42 -8.78
C HIS A 59 -8.72 -0.57 -8.96
N ARG A 60 -8.59 -1.54 -9.87
CA ARG A 60 -9.62 -2.58 -10.11
C ARG A 60 -9.76 -3.57 -8.96
N LEU A 61 -8.77 -3.63 -8.07
CA LEU A 61 -8.77 -4.50 -6.91
C LEU A 61 -9.46 -3.86 -5.71
N PHE A 62 -9.70 -2.55 -5.76
CA PHE A 62 -10.26 -1.79 -4.65
C PHE A 62 -11.69 -2.23 -4.36
N ARG A 63 -11.84 -2.76 -3.15
CA ARG A 63 -13.11 -3.05 -2.48
C ARG A 63 -13.02 -2.45 -1.10
N PHE A 64 -14.14 -1.99 -0.56
CA PHE A 64 -14.18 -1.33 0.75
C PHE A 64 -13.40 -2.09 1.82
N HIS A 65 -13.71 -3.38 2.01
CA HIS A 65 -13.04 -4.22 3.01
C HIS A 65 -11.52 -4.40 2.77
N ARG A 66 -11.05 -4.38 1.51
CA ARG A 66 -9.62 -4.49 1.18
C ARG A 66 -8.88 -3.19 1.45
N VAL A 67 -9.47 -2.07 1.06
CA VAL A 67 -8.90 -0.74 1.29
C VAL A 67 -8.86 -0.46 2.80
N LEU A 68 -9.94 -0.78 3.52
CA LEU A 68 -10.00 -0.67 4.98
C LEU A 68 -8.92 -1.55 5.64
N ALA A 69 -8.76 -2.80 5.22
CA ALA A 69 -7.71 -3.68 5.74
C ALA A 69 -6.31 -3.14 5.46
N SER A 70 -6.04 -2.65 4.24
CA SER A 70 -4.73 -2.05 3.91
C SER A 70 -4.44 -0.80 4.74
N TRP A 71 -5.47 0.03 4.99
CA TRP A 71 -5.33 1.23 5.80
C TRP A 71 -5.08 0.87 7.26
N LEU A 72 -5.92 0.03 7.88
CA LEU A 72 -5.74 -0.43 9.26
C LEU A 72 -4.38 -1.08 9.49
N ALA A 73 -3.92 -1.93 8.57
CA ALA A 73 -2.61 -2.55 8.66
C ALA A 73 -1.46 -1.53 8.60
N SER A 74 -1.61 -0.50 7.76
CA SER A 74 -0.61 0.57 7.63
C SER A 74 -0.57 1.44 8.88
N VAL A 75 -1.74 1.83 9.40
CA VAL A 75 -1.86 2.57 10.67
C VAL A 75 -1.26 1.76 11.81
N ALA A 76 -1.65 0.49 11.97
CA ALA A 76 -1.13 -0.37 13.03
C ALA A 76 0.39 -0.50 12.95
N LEU A 77 0.95 -0.75 11.76
CA LEU A 77 2.40 -0.84 11.61
C LEU A 77 3.11 0.47 11.98
N SER A 78 2.49 1.62 11.68
CA SER A 78 3.07 2.93 12.01
C SER A 78 3.24 3.17 13.52
N PHE A 79 2.43 2.52 14.36
CA PHE A 79 2.59 2.56 15.82
C PHE A 79 3.58 1.53 16.35
N LEU A 80 3.79 0.44 15.61
CA LEU A 80 4.61 -0.70 16.05
C LEU A 80 6.08 -0.59 15.63
N TYR A 81 6.37 0.11 14.54
CA TYR A 81 7.71 0.16 13.97
C TYR A 81 8.08 1.55 13.46
N TYR A 82 9.12 2.14 14.05
CA TYR A 82 9.65 3.45 13.68
C TYR A 82 11.01 3.29 12.99
N PRO A 83 11.12 3.60 11.68
CA PRO A 83 12.41 3.62 11.01
C PRO A 83 13.18 4.89 11.35
N SER A 84 14.47 4.92 10.99
CA SER A 84 15.38 6.03 11.29
C SER A 84 15.00 7.35 10.61
N LEU A 85 14.25 7.30 9.52
CA LEU A 85 13.76 8.46 8.78
C LEU A 85 12.23 8.54 8.85
N PRO A 86 11.65 9.76 8.87
CA PRO A 86 10.20 9.91 8.85
C PRO A 86 9.54 9.24 7.63
N VAL A 87 8.39 8.59 7.83
CA VAL A 87 7.70 7.80 6.79
C VAL A 87 6.43 8.49 6.31
N LEU A 88 6.22 8.50 5.01
CA LEU A 88 5.00 8.97 4.33
C LEU A 88 4.88 8.29 2.97
N GLY A 89 3.68 8.25 2.41
CA GLY A 89 3.44 7.80 1.03
C GLY A 89 2.47 6.64 0.91
N ALA A 90 1.74 6.64 -0.21
CA ALA A 90 0.73 5.62 -0.50
C ALA A 90 1.34 4.24 -0.87
N SER A 91 2.66 4.16 -0.97
CA SER A 91 3.41 2.94 -1.29
C SER A 91 3.10 1.79 -0.32
N VAL A 92 2.79 2.05 0.94
CA VAL A 92 2.36 1.02 1.92
C VAL A 92 1.04 0.34 1.52
N ILE A 93 0.09 1.11 0.98
CA ILE A 93 -1.19 0.59 0.46
C ILE A 93 -0.93 -0.20 -0.82
N ILE A 94 -0.06 0.31 -1.70
CA ILE A 94 0.34 -0.37 -2.94
C ILE A 94 0.99 -1.72 -2.62
N SER A 95 1.91 -1.78 -1.66
CA SER A 95 2.56 -3.03 -1.24
C SER A 95 1.57 -4.07 -0.75
N PHE A 96 0.54 -3.66 0.01
CA PHE A 96 -0.56 -4.56 0.37
C PHE A 96 -1.26 -5.13 -0.86
N PHE A 97 -1.61 -4.31 -1.85
CA PHE A 97 -2.28 -4.80 -3.07
C PHE A 97 -1.36 -5.63 -3.97
N MET A 98 -0.05 -5.37 -3.97
CA MET A 98 0.95 -6.25 -4.59
C MET A 98 0.96 -7.63 -3.92
N GLY A 99 1.01 -7.67 -2.59
CA GLY A 99 0.89 -8.92 -1.82
C GLY A 99 -0.42 -9.66 -2.11
N PHE A 100 -1.53 -8.92 -2.16
CA PHE A 100 -2.84 -9.45 -2.47
C PHE A 100 -2.93 -10.11 -3.86
N THR A 101 -2.26 -9.54 -4.85
CA THR A 101 -2.24 -10.07 -6.23
C THR A 101 -1.22 -11.17 -6.46
N ALA A 102 -0.21 -11.28 -5.60
CA ALA A 102 0.89 -12.22 -5.75
C ALA A 102 0.45 -13.68 -6.00
N PRO A 103 -0.56 -14.27 -5.30
CA PRO A 103 -1.00 -15.63 -5.58
C PRO A 103 -1.60 -15.83 -6.99
N TRP A 104 -2.19 -14.79 -7.57
CA TRP A 104 -2.73 -14.82 -8.93
C TRP A 104 -1.61 -14.63 -9.96
N LEU A 105 -0.72 -13.65 -9.74
CA LEU A 105 0.43 -13.41 -10.60
C LEU A 105 1.32 -14.65 -10.71
N TYR A 106 1.63 -15.30 -9.59
CA TYR A 106 2.43 -16.52 -9.58
C TYR A 106 1.83 -17.65 -10.44
N ARG A 107 0.49 -17.76 -10.45
CA ARG A 107 -0.22 -18.81 -11.19
C ARG A 107 -0.48 -18.48 -12.65
N ARG A 108 -0.73 -17.21 -12.99
CA ARG A 108 -1.22 -16.80 -14.32
C ARG A 108 -0.24 -15.93 -15.11
N LYS A 109 0.69 -15.25 -14.43
CA LYS A 109 1.61 -14.24 -15.00
C LYS A 109 2.97 -14.29 -14.28
N ARG A 110 3.67 -15.44 -14.35
CA ARG A 110 4.93 -15.69 -13.62
C ARG A 110 6.00 -14.63 -13.85
N LEU A 111 6.16 -14.13 -15.08
CA LEU A 111 7.14 -13.07 -15.37
C LEU A 111 6.83 -11.79 -14.56
N ALA A 112 5.57 -11.35 -14.56
CA ALA A 112 5.14 -10.18 -13.79
C ALA A 112 5.28 -10.39 -12.27
N PHE A 113 5.07 -11.62 -11.78
CA PHE A 113 5.33 -11.98 -10.39
C PHE A 113 6.80 -11.77 -10.01
N TRP A 114 7.73 -12.27 -10.83
CA TRP A 114 9.16 -12.12 -10.56
C TRP A 114 9.62 -10.66 -10.69
N GLN A 115 9.12 -9.92 -11.68
CA GLN A 115 9.38 -8.48 -11.80
C GLN A 115 8.91 -7.71 -10.55
N MET A 116 7.72 -8.00 -10.05
CA MET A 116 7.18 -7.42 -8.83
C MET A 116 8.07 -7.71 -7.61
N LEU A 117 8.54 -8.97 -7.45
CA LEU A 117 9.44 -9.33 -6.36
C LEU A 117 10.80 -8.64 -6.46
N ILE A 118 11.40 -8.60 -7.65
CA ILE A 118 12.69 -7.93 -7.87
C ILE A 118 12.58 -6.43 -7.51
N ILE A 119 11.52 -5.76 -7.97
CA ILE A 119 11.29 -4.34 -7.64
C ILE A 119 11.12 -4.14 -6.13
N LEU A 120 10.38 -5.03 -5.45
CA LEU A 120 10.20 -4.97 -4.00
C LEU A 120 11.55 -5.11 -3.27
N VAL A 121 12.38 -6.08 -3.67
CA VAL A 121 13.69 -6.32 -3.08
C VAL A 121 14.63 -5.14 -3.33
N ILE A 122 14.72 -4.65 -4.56
CA ILE A 122 15.53 -3.46 -4.90
C ILE A 122 15.06 -2.27 -4.08
N GLY A 123 13.75 -2.04 -3.97
CA GLY A 123 13.19 -0.96 -3.16
C GLY A 123 13.60 -1.04 -1.69
N CYS A 124 13.75 -2.24 -1.13
CA CYS A 124 14.21 -2.41 0.25
C CYS A 124 15.69 -2.09 0.46
N LEU A 125 16.50 -2.09 -0.61
CA LEU A 125 17.93 -1.78 -0.55
C LEU A 125 18.22 -0.30 -0.79
N LEU A 126 17.26 0.46 -1.31
CA LEU A 126 17.45 1.88 -1.60
C LEU A 126 17.34 2.73 -0.33
N PRO A 127 18.27 3.69 -0.12
CA PRO A 127 18.17 4.63 0.98
C PRO A 127 16.92 5.49 0.82
N HIS A 128 16.35 5.94 1.94
CA HIS A 128 15.13 6.74 2.00
C HIS A 128 13.83 6.02 1.61
N ILE A 129 13.87 4.71 1.36
CA ILE A 129 12.68 3.88 1.19
C ILE A 129 12.40 3.10 2.48
N ALA A 130 11.16 3.15 2.96
CA ALA A 130 10.72 2.36 4.12
C ALA A 130 10.50 0.88 3.75
N GLY A 131 11.56 0.19 3.33
CA GLY A 131 11.50 -1.18 2.80
C GLY A 131 10.81 -2.17 3.73
N ILE A 132 11.06 -2.07 5.04
CA ILE A 132 10.42 -2.93 6.05
C ILE A 132 8.89 -2.74 6.05
N TYR A 133 8.39 -1.51 5.88
CA TYR A 133 6.95 -1.28 5.74
C TYR A 133 6.41 -1.99 4.50
N HIS A 134 7.10 -1.87 3.37
CA HIS A 134 6.67 -2.52 2.12
C HIS A 134 6.64 -4.04 2.25
N LEU A 135 7.63 -4.65 2.89
CA LEU A 135 7.68 -6.10 3.11
C LEU A 135 6.55 -6.58 4.03
N ILE A 136 6.34 -5.91 5.15
CA ILE A 136 5.29 -6.28 6.10
C ILE A 136 3.91 -6.13 5.46
N LEU A 137 3.62 -4.99 4.81
CA LEU A 137 2.32 -4.78 4.17
C LEU A 137 2.11 -5.74 2.99
N PHE A 138 3.16 -6.07 2.24
CA PHE A 138 3.10 -7.12 1.22
C PHE A 138 2.73 -8.47 1.82
N ALA A 139 3.38 -8.88 2.91
CA ALA A 139 3.07 -10.14 3.60
C ALA A 139 1.62 -10.18 4.11
N ILE A 140 1.17 -9.09 4.74
CA ILE A 140 -0.22 -8.96 5.21
C ILE A 140 -1.19 -9.06 4.03
N GLY A 141 -0.93 -8.38 2.91
CA GLY A 141 -1.75 -8.45 1.70
C GLY A 141 -1.83 -9.86 1.12
N PHE A 142 -0.71 -10.60 1.12
CA PHE A 142 -0.66 -12.00 0.68
C PHE A 142 -1.52 -12.91 1.58
N ILE A 143 -1.38 -12.77 2.90
CA ILE A 143 -2.19 -13.52 3.87
C ILE A 143 -3.67 -13.19 3.69
N TYR A 144 -4.00 -11.91 3.52
CA TYR A 144 -5.36 -11.45 3.28
C TYR A 144 -5.97 -12.09 2.02
N ALA A 145 -5.22 -12.17 0.92
CA ALA A 145 -5.70 -12.83 -0.30
C ALA A 145 -6.01 -14.32 -0.10
N LYS A 146 -5.22 -15.02 0.73
CA LYS A 146 -5.47 -16.41 1.08
C LYS A 146 -6.72 -16.55 1.94
N ALA A 147 -6.86 -15.70 2.97
CA ALA A 147 -8.04 -15.68 3.83
C ALA A 147 -9.32 -15.38 3.06
N GLU A 148 -9.32 -14.33 2.22
CA GLU A 148 -10.47 -14.00 1.37
C GLU A 148 -10.80 -15.15 0.40
N GLY A 149 -9.77 -15.77 -0.18
CA GLY A 149 -9.94 -16.93 -1.05
C GLY A 149 -10.55 -18.15 -0.33
N PHE A 150 -10.19 -18.36 0.92
CA PHE A 150 -10.75 -19.43 1.77
C PHE A 150 -12.22 -19.17 2.11
N ILE A 151 -12.56 -17.98 2.60
CA ILE A 151 -13.94 -17.59 2.94
C ILE A 151 -14.86 -17.70 1.73
N ARG A 152 -14.40 -17.27 0.55
CA ARG A 152 -15.19 -17.40 -0.70
C ARG A 152 -15.43 -18.85 -1.11
N LYS A 153 -14.53 -19.76 -0.75
CA LYS A 153 -14.69 -21.19 -1.03
C LYS A 153 -15.64 -21.84 -0.01
N SER A 154 -15.52 -21.51 1.27
CA SER A 154 -16.43 -22.05 2.29
C SER A 154 -17.88 -21.67 2.02
N GLN A 155 -18.13 -20.41 1.66
CA GLN A 155 -19.47 -19.93 1.26
C GLN A 155 -20.07 -20.66 0.06
N LYS A 156 -19.24 -21.24 -0.83
CA LYS A 156 -19.71 -22.03 -1.97
C LYS A 156 -19.99 -23.50 -1.62
N LEU A 157 -19.48 -23.97 -0.49
CA LEU A 157 -19.62 -25.35 -0.05
C LEU A 157 -20.81 -25.55 0.91
N ASN A 158 -21.64 -24.51 1.14
CA ASN A 158 -22.78 -24.52 2.07
C ASN A 158 -22.44 -25.11 3.46
N ILE A 159 -21.25 -24.77 3.97
CA ILE A 159 -20.91 -24.89 5.40
C ILE A 159 -21.17 -23.54 6.06
#